data_AF-A0A2A9F9Y4-F1
#
_entry.id   AF-A0A2A9F9Y4-F1
#
_cell.length_a   1.000
_cell.length_b   1.000
_cell.length_c   1.000
_cell.angle_alpha   90.00
_cell.angle_beta   90.00
_cell.angle_gamma   90.00
#
_symmetry.space_group_name_H-M   'P 1'
#
loop_
_entity.id
_entity.type
_entity.pdbx_description
1 polymer ?
#
loop_
_entity_poly.entity_id
_entity_poly.type
_entity_poly.pdbx_seq_one_letter_code
_entity_poly.pdbx_strand_id
1 'polypeptide(L)'
;MGRRWRRVRPREVGVKLKLPFVGEISGSWAPQQVEAKASWELYVELATRISVVPLGRDEGLAREALSSLYTLFATTRRILGTYGPDVSPPSAADKITFGKLALTVLNAAVRPLLAHWHPLLGAWEESRPDGVSPIAHENAWPEIEKLRGEIEQMRLGLLQVAKLLADVAGAAPLTADSRLLGDLRKERGGGECLTLGGEVLTRGLVSGGGQRSWCAVREFDQLFVWVRALRAELGNAEFRNGKRAVSLSWSTDRGIS
;
A
#
# COMPACT_ATOMS: atom_id res chain seq x y z
N MET A 1 -44.04 0.34 23.39
CA MET A 1 -44.01 0.19 21.91
C MET A 1 -42.58 -0.08 21.47
N GLY A 2 -42.26 -1.33 21.11
CA GLY A 2 -40.91 -1.71 20.67
C GLY A 2 -40.62 -1.19 19.26
N ARG A 3 -39.48 -0.51 19.08
CA ARG A 3 -39.00 -0.11 17.76
C ARG A 3 -38.70 -1.36 16.94
N ARG A 4 -39.59 -1.68 15.98
CA ARG A 4 -39.41 -2.75 15.01
C ARG A 4 -38.33 -2.32 14.02
N TRP A 5 -37.09 -2.68 14.28
CA TRP A 5 -35.99 -2.53 13.32
C TRP A 5 -36.39 -3.28 12.04
N ARG A 6 -36.62 -2.54 10.94
CA ARG A 6 -36.73 -3.16 9.61
C ARG A 6 -35.42 -3.90 9.38
N ARG A 7 -35.51 -5.22 9.30
CA ARG A 7 -34.39 -6.10 8.94
C ARG A 7 -34.08 -5.82 7.46
N VAL A 8 -33.22 -4.84 7.20
CA VAL A 8 -32.69 -4.59 5.85
C VAL A 8 -31.91 -5.86 5.50
N ARG A 9 -32.29 -6.53 4.40
CA ARG A 9 -31.55 -7.70 3.93
C ARG A 9 -30.13 -7.22 3.55
N PRO A 10 -29.06 -7.89 4.01
CA PRO A 10 -27.72 -7.60 3.54
C PRO A 10 -27.71 -7.70 2.02
N ARG A 11 -27.29 -6.62 1.34
CA ARG A 11 -27.10 -6.63 -0.10
C ARG A 11 -25.84 -7.44 -0.38
N GLU A 12 -25.97 -8.44 -1.24
CA GLU A 12 -24.82 -9.23 -1.68
C GLU A 12 -23.99 -8.41 -2.68
N VAL A 13 -22.67 -8.38 -2.49
CA VAL A 13 -21.71 -7.64 -3.30
C VAL A 13 -20.74 -8.64 -3.90
N GLY A 14 -20.59 -8.61 -5.23
CA GLY A 14 -19.60 -9.42 -5.94
C GLY A 14 -18.19 -8.89 -5.68
N VAL A 15 -17.29 -9.76 -5.24
CA VAL A 15 -15.88 -9.44 -5.03
C VAL A 15 -15.09 -9.95 -6.23
N LYS A 16 -14.38 -9.06 -6.90
CA LYS A 16 -13.39 -9.39 -7.93
C LYS A 16 -12.23 -8.41 -7.85
N LEU A 17 -11.13 -8.84 -7.26
CA LEU A 17 -9.95 -8.01 -7.03
C LEU A 17 -8.75 -8.64 -7.71
N LYS A 18 -8.00 -7.85 -8.47
CA LYS A 18 -6.69 -8.23 -9.00
C LYS A 18 -5.63 -7.50 -8.20
N LEU A 19 -4.91 -8.24 -7.35
CA LEU A 19 -3.88 -7.69 -6.48
C LEU A 19 -2.51 -8.23 -6.88
N PRO A 20 -1.46 -7.39 -6.85
CA PRO A 20 -0.10 -7.85 -7.07
C PRO A 20 0.27 -8.89 -6.00
N PHE A 21 1.10 -9.87 -6.36
CA PHE A 21 1.56 -10.98 -5.52
C PHE A 21 0.50 -12.00 -5.07
N VAL A 22 -0.79 -11.67 -5.16
CA VAL A 22 -1.91 -12.55 -4.74
C VAL A 22 -2.64 -13.17 -5.94
N GLY A 23 -2.73 -12.46 -7.07
CA GLY A 23 -3.52 -12.87 -8.22
C GLY A 23 -4.96 -12.35 -8.14
N GLU A 24 -5.93 -13.19 -8.51
CA GLU A 24 -7.36 -12.84 -8.50
C GLU A 24 -8.05 -13.37 -7.23
N ILE A 25 -8.68 -12.46 -6.48
CA ILE A 25 -9.61 -12.80 -5.39
C ILE A 25 -11.02 -12.62 -5.93
N SER A 26 -11.76 -13.71 -6.02
CA SER A 26 -13.14 -13.73 -6.50
C SER A 26 -14.07 -14.39 -5.50
N GLY A 27 -15.28 -13.84 -5.34
CA GLY A 27 -16.27 -14.40 -4.42
C GLY A 27 -17.48 -13.49 -4.23
N SER A 28 -18.24 -13.78 -3.18
CA SER A 28 -19.42 -13.00 -2.82
C SER A 28 -19.36 -12.60 -1.35
N TRP A 29 -19.76 -11.36 -1.07
CA TRP A 29 -19.75 -10.78 0.27
C TRP A 29 -21.13 -10.22 0.61
N ALA A 30 -21.73 -10.70 1.68
CA ALA A 30 -22.96 -10.19 2.26
C ALA A 30 -22.63 -9.42 3.56
N PRO A 31 -22.17 -8.16 3.47
CA PRO A 31 -21.64 -7.41 4.61
C PRO A 31 -22.71 -7.12 5.67
N GLN A 32 -22.32 -7.25 6.93
CA GLN A 32 -23.10 -6.75 8.05
C GLN A 32 -22.97 -5.22 8.19
N GLN A 33 -23.87 -4.60 8.96
CA GLN A 33 -23.83 -3.15 9.18
C GLN A 33 -22.51 -2.69 9.83
N VAL A 34 -21.90 -3.52 10.67
CA VAL A 34 -20.59 -3.24 11.28
C VAL A 34 -19.49 -3.25 10.22
N GLU A 35 -19.50 -4.23 9.32
CA GLU A 35 -18.57 -4.32 8.20
C GLU A 35 -18.73 -3.16 7.22
N ALA A 36 -19.96 -2.69 6.97
CA ALA A 36 -20.21 -1.52 6.13
C ALA A 36 -19.60 -0.24 6.71
N LYS A 37 -19.71 -0.04 8.03
CA LYS A 37 -19.08 1.09 8.74
C LYS A 37 -17.55 1.01 8.72
N ALA A 38 -16.99 -0.17 8.99
CA ALA A 38 -15.55 -0.39 8.91
C ALA A 38 -15.02 -0.17 7.48
N SER A 39 -15.80 -0.59 6.48
CA SER A 39 -15.49 -0.37 5.06
C SER A 39 -15.47 1.11 4.71
N TRP A 40 -16.40 1.91 5.24
CA TRP A 40 -16.37 3.36 5.07
C TRP A 40 -15.09 3.99 5.60
N GLU A 41 -14.66 3.63 6.83
CA GLU A 41 -13.42 4.18 7.39
C GLU A 41 -12.18 3.81 6.57
N LEU A 42 -12.02 2.54 6.21
CA LEU A 42 -10.87 2.13 5.41
C LEU A 42 -10.94 2.72 4.00
N TYR A 43 -12.13 2.86 3.44
CA TYR A 43 -12.34 3.50 2.15
C TYR A 43 -11.84 4.96 2.14
N VAL A 44 -12.21 5.76 3.13
CA VAL A 44 -11.76 7.16 3.24
C VAL A 44 -10.24 7.24 3.32
N GLU A 45 -9.63 6.35 4.10
CA GLU A 45 -8.17 6.26 4.25
C GLU A 45 -7.49 5.92 2.92
N LEU A 46 -8.03 4.97 2.15
CA LEU A 46 -7.50 4.63 0.84
C LEU A 46 -7.71 5.74 -0.19
N ALA A 47 -8.87 6.42 -0.18
CA ALA A 47 -9.22 7.45 -1.16
C ALA A 47 -8.43 8.75 -1.00
N THR A 48 -7.95 9.05 0.21
CA THR A 48 -7.28 10.32 0.56
C THR A 48 -5.76 10.23 0.62
N ARG A 49 -5.19 9.02 0.58
CA ARG A 49 -3.73 8.84 0.66
C ARG A 49 -3.06 8.96 -0.71
N ILE A 50 -1.80 9.42 -0.68
CA ILE A 50 -0.90 9.67 -1.83
C ILE A 50 -0.86 8.49 -2.82
N SER A 51 -1.11 7.27 -2.33
CA SER A 51 -1.27 6.05 -3.13
C SER A 51 -2.44 6.03 -4.12
N VAL A 52 -3.13 7.15 -4.37
CA VAL A 52 -4.17 7.29 -5.42
C VAL A 52 -3.74 8.22 -6.55
N VAL A 53 -2.70 9.04 -6.38
CA VAL A 53 -2.21 9.95 -7.43
C VAL A 53 -0.98 9.32 -8.09
N PRO A 54 -0.95 9.17 -9.43
CA PRO A 54 0.24 8.72 -10.13
C PRO A 54 1.39 9.69 -9.84
N LEU A 55 2.55 9.17 -9.44
CA LEU A 55 3.75 9.97 -9.35
C LEU A 55 4.41 10.02 -10.72
N GLY A 56 4.56 11.22 -11.29
CA GLY A 56 5.41 11.44 -12.45
C GLY A 56 6.88 11.07 -12.16
N ARG A 57 7.68 10.93 -13.22
CA ARG A 57 9.10 10.55 -13.12
C ARG A 57 9.92 11.49 -12.24
N ASP A 58 9.57 12.77 -12.26
CA ASP A 58 10.24 13.83 -11.49
C ASP A 58 9.38 14.33 -10.31
N GLU A 59 8.29 13.64 -10.00
CA GLU A 59 7.36 14.01 -8.93
C GLU A 59 7.44 13.00 -7.78
N GLY A 60 7.67 13.53 -6.57
CA GLY A 60 7.70 12.75 -5.34
C GLY A 60 8.86 11.74 -5.24
N LEU A 61 9.17 11.34 -4.01
CA LEU A 61 10.13 10.28 -3.74
C LEU A 61 9.40 8.94 -3.60
N ALA A 62 9.99 7.87 -4.12
CA ALA A 62 9.47 6.51 -3.93
C ALA A 62 9.43 6.14 -2.43
N ARG A 63 10.34 6.69 -1.63
CA ARG A 63 10.32 6.58 -0.16
C ARG A 63 8.97 6.99 0.44
N GLU A 64 8.43 8.13 0.02
CA GLU A 64 7.17 8.66 0.55
C GLU A 64 5.98 7.79 0.19
N ALA A 65 5.95 7.26 -1.04
CA ALA A 65 4.93 6.32 -1.46
C ALA A 65 4.96 5.03 -0.62
N LEU A 66 6.14 4.44 -0.42
CA LEU A 66 6.32 3.25 0.42
C LEU A 66 5.94 3.53 1.90
N SER A 67 6.32 4.68 2.43
CA SER A 67 5.92 5.12 3.78
C SER A 67 4.40 5.24 3.90
N SER A 68 3.73 5.87 2.92
CA SER A 68 2.27 5.96 2.87
C SER A 68 1.61 4.57 2.87
N LEU A 69 2.11 3.62 2.06
CA LEU A 69 1.61 2.24 2.06
C LEU A 69 1.81 1.54 3.42
N TYR A 70 2.95 1.76 4.08
CA TYR A 70 3.23 1.18 5.40
C TYR A 70 2.24 1.67 6.47
N THR A 71 1.82 2.94 6.42
CA THR A 71 0.85 3.46 7.40
C THR A 71 -0.51 2.75 7.38
N LEU A 72 -0.88 2.10 6.26
CA LEU A 72 -2.12 1.32 6.15
C LEU A 72 -2.20 0.18 7.17
N PHE A 73 -1.06 -0.36 7.62
CA PHE A 73 -1.06 -1.39 8.66
C PHE A 73 -1.59 -0.85 9.99
N ALA A 74 -1.14 0.32 10.41
CA ALA A 74 -1.58 0.95 11.65
C ALA A 74 -3.07 1.33 11.55
N THR A 75 -3.46 1.97 10.46
CA THR A 75 -4.86 2.33 10.18
C THR A 75 -5.78 1.11 10.19
N THR A 76 -5.41 0.04 9.49
CA THR A 76 -6.24 -1.18 9.42
C THR A 76 -6.32 -1.85 10.78
N ARG A 77 -5.22 -1.96 11.53
CA ARG A 77 -5.23 -2.52 12.89
C ARG A 77 -6.11 -1.71 13.84
N ARG A 78 -6.08 -0.37 13.74
CA ARG A 78 -6.98 0.51 14.49
C ARG A 78 -8.43 0.18 14.18
N ILE A 79 -8.82 0.13 12.89
CA ILE A 79 -10.19 -0.18 12.47
C ILE A 79 -10.61 -1.56 12.99
N LEU A 80 -9.79 -2.60 12.79
CA LEU A 80 -10.07 -3.94 13.31
C LEU A 80 -10.25 -3.94 14.84
N GLY A 81 -9.43 -3.20 15.57
CA GLY A 81 -9.55 -3.07 17.02
C GLY A 81 -10.81 -2.31 17.47
N THR A 82 -11.19 -1.26 16.74
CA THR A 82 -12.39 -0.45 17.04
C THR A 82 -13.68 -1.23 16.84
N TYR A 83 -13.79 -2.01 15.77
CA TYR A 83 -15.00 -2.76 15.46
C TYR A 83 -15.01 -4.19 16.04
N GLY A 84 -13.86 -4.68 16.51
CA GLY A 84 -13.77 -5.95 17.24
C GLY A 84 -14.10 -7.19 16.39
N PRO A 85 -14.51 -8.31 17.02
CA PRO A 85 -14.77 -9.56 16.29
C PRO A 85 -15.95 -9.49 15.31
N ASP A 86 -16.79 -8.46 15.40
CA ASP A 86 -17.99 -8.31 14.56
C ASP A 86 -17.66 -8.01 13.09
N VAL A 87 -16.45 -7.55 12.78
CA VAL A 87 -15.97 -7.42 11.38
C VAL A 87 -15.41 -8.71 10.80
N SER A 88 -15.35 -9.79 11.59
CA SER A 88 -15.03 -11.14 11.12
C SER A 88 -15.65 -12.21 12.04
N PRO A 89 -16.99 -12.30 12.08
CA PRO A 89 -17.67 -13.14 13.06
C PRO A 89 -17.45 -14.63 12.79
N PRO A 90 -17.50 -15.50 13.83
CA PRO A 90 -17.32 -16.94 13.68
C PRO A 90 -18.31 -17.59 12.70
N SER A 91 -19.53 -17.03 12.58
CA SER A 91 -20.56 -17.49 11.63
C SER A 91 -20.21 -17.26 10.16
N ALA A 92 -19.11 -16.56 9.88
CA ALA A 92 -18.59 -16.27 8.54
C ALA A 92 -17.13 -16.78 8.38
N ALA A 93 -16.74 -17.82 9.13
CA ALA A 93 -15.38 -18.37 9.13
C ALA A 93 -14.92 -18.93 7.76
N ASP A 94 -15.83 -19.27 6.87
CA ASP A 94 -15.58 -19.72 5.49
C ASP A 94 -15.91 -18.66 4.41
N LYS A 95 -16.46 -17.52 4.82
CA LYS A 95 -16.90 -16.44 3.91
C LYS A 95 -15.90 -15.29 3.85
N ILE A 96 -16.10 -14.42 2.87
CA ILE A 96 -15.44 -13.11 2.83
C ILE A 96 -16.04 -12.24 3.94
N THR A 97 -15.17 -11.63 4.73
CA THR A 97 -15.51 -10.62 5.74
C THR A 97 -14.58 -9.43 5.59
N PHE A 98 -14.96 -8.27 6.12
CA PHE A 98 -14.09 -7.09 6.16
C PHE A 98 -12.72 -7.45 6.75
N GLY A 99 -12.71 -8.11 7.90
CA GLY A 99 -11.48 -8.42 8.63
C GLY A 99 -10.52 -9.31 7.85
N LYS A 100 -11.04 -10.38 7.23
CA LYS A 100 -10.23 -11.26 6.39
C LYS A 100 -9.71 -10.54 5.15
N LEU A 101 -10.58 -9.82 4.45
CA LEU A 101 -10.20 -9.10 3.23
C LEU A 101 -9.09 -8.08 3.52
N ALA A 102 -9.26 -7.26 4.56
CA ALA A 102 -8.30 -6.24 4.93
C ALA A 102 -6.93 -6.84 5.30
N LEU A 103 -6.91 -7.92 6.08
CA LEU A 103 -5.67 -8.62 6.42
C LEU A 103 -5.03 -9.32 5.22
N THR A 104 -5.82 -9.91 4.32
CA THR A 104 -5.32 -10.51 3.08
C THR A 104 -4.65 -9.46 2.21
N VAL A 105 -5.27 -8.30 1.99
CA VAL A 105 -4.67 -7.20 1.20
C VAL A 105 -3.34 -6.77 1.83
N LEU A 106 -3.29 -6.54 3.14
CA LEU A 106 -2.07 -6.10 3.80
C LEU A 106 -0.96 -7.15 3.77
N ASN A 107 -1.26 -8.41 4.11
CA ASN A 107 -0.23 -9.42 4.30
C ASN A 107 0.20 -10.09 3.00
N ALA A 108 -0.69 -10.23 2.03
CA ALA A 108 -0.41 -10.94 0.80
C ALA A 108 -0.04 -10.00 -0.36
N ALA A 109 -0.47 -8.73 -0.34
CA ALA A 109 -0.11 -7.76 -1.38
C ALA A 109 0.88 -6.69 -0.86
N VAL A 110 0.52 -5.93 0.18
CA VAL A 110 1.32 -4.78 0.62
C VAL A 110 2.64 -5.23 1.28
N ARG A 111 2.59 -6.23 2.16
CA ARG A 111 3.77 -6.68 2.92
C ARG A 111 4.91 -7.17 2.02
N PRO A 112 4.70 -8.02 0.98
CA PRO A 112 5.78 -8.43 0.09
C PRO A 112 6.49 -7.27 -0.60
N LEU A 113 5.73 -6.30 -1.12
CA LEU A 113 6.28 -5.10 -1.75
C LEU A 113 7.17 -4.33 -0.77
N LEU A 114 6.66 -4.04 0.42
CA LEU A 114 7.40 -3.32 1.46
C LEU A 114 8.64 -4.08 1.91
N ALA A 115 8.52 -5.40 2.14
CA ALA A 115 9.62 -6.24 2.60
C ALA A 115 10.77 -6.32 1.58
N HIS A 116 10.44 -6.31 0.29
CA HIS A 116 11.45 -6.29 -0.77
C HIS A 116 12.12 -4.92 -0.88
N TRP A 117 11.33 -3.85 -0.97
CA TRP A 117 11.85 -2.55 -1.41
C TRP A 117 12.38 -1.64 -0.31
N HIS A 118 11.86 -1.71 0.93
CA HIS A 118 12.40 -0.90 2.02
C HIS A 118 13.91 -1.07 2.26
N PRO A 119 14.44 -2.30 2.40
CA PRO A 119 15.87 -2.47 2.65
C PRO A 119 16.73 -2.06 1.45
N LEU A 120 16.28 -2.36 0.22
CA LEU A 120 17.01 -2.02 -0.99
C LEU A 120 17.10 -0.50 -1.20
N LEU A 121 15.97 0.19 -1.04
CA LEU A 121 15.93 1.65 -1.15
C LEU A 121 16.76 2.31 -0.03
N GLY A 122 16.64 1.82 1.21
CA GLY A 122 17.41 2.34 2.33
C GLY A 122 18.92 2.23 2.12
N ALA A 123 19.41 1.08 1.62
CA ALA A 123 20.83 0.90 1.31
C ALA A 123 21.31 1.85 0.21
N TRP A 124 20.47 2.10 -0.82
CA TRP A 124 20.79 3.09 -1.84
C TRP A 124 20.83 4.51 -1.28
N GLU A 125 19.84 4.90 -0.46
CA GLU A 125 19.74 6.22 0.17
C GLU A 125 20.94 6.52 1.08
N GLU A 126 21.43 5.52 1.81
CA GLU A 126 22.63 5.63 2.66
C GLU A 126 23.90 5.88 1.84
N SER A 127 23.97 5.41 0.59
CA SER A 127 25.12 5.62 -0.29
C SER A 127 25.19 7.00 -0.97
N ARG A 128 24.23 7.89 -0.66
CA ARG A 128 24.11 9.19 -1.34
C ARG A 128 25.34 10.08 -1.10
N PRO A 129 26.06 10.52 -2.15
CA PRO A 129 27.18 11.44 -2.01
C PRO A 129 26.74 12.81 -1.49
N ASP A 130 27.65 13.49 -0.79
CA ASP A 130 27.44 14.87 -0.36
C ASP A 130 27.20 15.80 -1.55
N GLY A 131 26.26 16.72 -1.40
CA GLY A 131 25.89 17.68 -2.45
C GLY A 131 24.92 17.16 -3.52
N VAL A 132 24.59 15.86 -3.53
CA VAL A 132 23.56 15.31 -4.42
C VAL A 132 22.19 15.38 -3.76
N SER A 133 21.19 15.91 -4.47
CA SER A 133 19.81 15.97 -3.95
C SER A 133 19.19 14.57 -3.84
N PRO A 134 18.25 14.34 -2.88
CA PRO A 134 17.59 13.03 -2.75
C PRO A 134 16.94 12.53 -4.04
N ILE A 135 16.23 13.40 -4.77
CA ILE A 135 15.54 13.02 -6.01
C ILE A 135 16.52 12.67 -7.14
N ALA A 136 17.62 13.43 -7.28
CA ALA A 136 18.64 13.13 -8.28
C ALA A 136 19.34 11.80 -8.00
N HIS A 137 19.61 11.52 -6.71
CA HIS A 137 20.19 10.24 -6.29
C HIS A 137 19.23 9.08 -6.50
N GLU A 138 17.96 9.23 -6.13
CA GLU A 138 16.92 8.21 -6.36
C GLU A 138 16.76 7.91 -7.86
N ASN A 139 16.71 8.95 -8.71
CA ASN A 139 16.56 8.79 -10.16
C ASN A 139 17.79 8.14 -10.83
N ALA A 140 18.96 8.17 -10.18
CA ALA A 140 20.16 7.48 -10.65
C ALA A 140 20.19 5.99 -10.27
N TRP A 141 19.25 5.52 -9.44
CA TRP A 141 19.23 4.13 -8.99
C TRP A 141 18.76 3.18 -10.11
N PRO A 142 19.50 2.10 -10.43
CA PRO A 142 19.09 1.19 -11.51
C PRO A 142 17.72 0.53 -11.32
N GLU A 143 17.27 0.38 -10.07
CA GLU A 143 15.99 -0.28 -9.75
C GLU A 143 14.80 0.69 -9.67
N ILE A 144 15.01 2.01 -9.82
CA ILE A 144 13.95 3.01 -9.55
C ILE A 144 12.71 2.83 -10.43
N GLU A 145 12.88 2.57 -11.72
CA GLU A 145 11.77 2.39 -12.65
C GLU A 145 10.96 1.13 -12.30
N LYS A 146 11.64 0.07 -11.85
CA LYS A 146 10.99 -1.17 -11.39
C LYS A 146 10.21 -0.93 -10.09
N LEU A 147 10.80 -0.24 -9.12
CA LEU A 147 10.12 0.13 -7.88
C LEU A 147 8.87 0.99 -8.17
N ARG A 148 9.02 2.04 -8.98
CA ARG A 148 7.89 2.92 -9.36
C ARG A 148 6.78 2.14 -10.08
N GLY A 149 7.16 1.21 -10.96
CA GLY A 149 6.21 0.31 -11.62
C GLY A 149 5.43 -0.58 -10.63
N GLU A 150 6.10 -1.17 -9.64
CA GLU A 150 5.44 -2.00 -8.62
C GLU A 150 4.56 -1.18 -7.67
N ILE A 151 4.97 0.05 -7.30
CA ILE A 151 4.13 0.99 -6.55
C ILE A 151 2.86 1.32 -7.34
N GLU A 152 2.98 1.56 -8.64
CA GLU A 152 1.82 1.86 -9.50
C GLU A 152 0.87 0.66 -9.60
N GLN A 153 1.39 -0.55 -9.76
CA GLN A 153 0.58 -1.77 -9.74
C GLN A 153 -0.15 -1.95 -8.39
N MET A 154 0.53 -1.67 -7.28
CA MET A 154 -0.07 -1.68 -5.94
C MET A 154 -1.19 -0.67 -5.82
N ARG A 155 -0.97 0.57 -6.28
CA ARG A 155 -2.00 1.61 -6.32
C ARG A 155 -3.24 1.16 -7.11
N LEU A 156 -3.07 0.59 -8.30
CA LEU A 156 -4.19 0.08 -9.09
C LEU A 156 -4.94 -1.06 -8.39
N GLY A 157 -4.24 -1.92 -7.64
CA GLY A 157 -4.85 -2.93 -6.77
C GLY A 157 -5.67 -2.30 -5.64
N LEU A 158 -5.09 -1.33 -4.92
CA LEU A 158 -5.75 -0.63 -3.81
C LEU A 158 -6.96 0.20 -4.26
N LEU A 159 -6.96 0.73 -5.49
CA LEU A 159 -8.13 1.39 -6.07
C LEU A 159 -9.31 0.43 -6.27
N GLN A 160 -9.06 -0.82 -6.66
CA GLN A 160 -10.11 -1.83 -6.74
C GLN A 160 -10.66 -2.16 -5.36
N VAL A 161 -9.79 -2.25 -4.34
CA VAL A 161 -10.21 -2.43 -2.94
C VAL A 161 -11.05 -1.25 -2.47
N ALA A 162 -10.60 -0.01 -2.71
CA ALA A 162 -11.33 1.19 -2.33
C ALA A 162 -12.74 1.23 -2.96
N LYS A 163 -12.85 0.88 -4.24
CA LYS A 163 -14.15 0.80 -4.92
C LYS A 163 -15.06 -0.25 -4.28
N LEU A 164 -14.56 -1.45 -4.01
CA LEU A 164 -15.33 -2.50 -3.33
C LEU A 164 -15.81 -2.05 -1.94
N LEU A 165 -14.94 -1.40 -1.17
CA LEU A 165 -15.30 -0.89 0.16
C LEU A 165 -16.34 0.23 0.10
N ALA A 166 -16.29 1.11 -0.92
CA ALA A 166 -17.33 2.11 -1.16
C ALA A 166 -18.68 1.45 -1.49
N ASP A 167 -18.69 0.43 -2.35
CA ASP A 167 -19.89 -0.33 -2.70
C ASP A 167 -20.53 -1.00 -1.47
N VAL A 168 -19.69 -1.59 -0.60
CA VAL A 168 -20.10 -2.22 0.66
C VAL A 168 -20.62 -1.19 1.68
N ALA A 169 -19.99 -0.02 1.75
CA ALA A 169 -20.44 1.08 2.58
C ALA A 169 -21.71 1.78 2.05
N GLY A 170 -22.11 1.48 0.81
CA GLY A 170 -23.20 2.20 0.12
C GLY A 170 -22.85 3.66 -0.17
N ALA A 171 -21.55 3.97 -0.31
CA ALA A 171 -21.05 5.32 -0.52
C ALA A 171 -20.83 5.62 -2.01
N ALA A 172 -21.00 6.89 -2.39
CA ALA A 172 -20.57 7.38 -3.69
C ALA A 172 -19.04 7.51 -3.73
N PRO A 173 -18.41 7.43 -4.92
CA PRO A 173 -16.96 7.62 -5.05
C PRO A 173 -16.51 9.03 -4.62
N LEU A 174 -15.53 9.10 -3.72
CA LEU A 174 -14.75 10.26 -3.31
C LEU A 174 -13.56 10.57 -4.24
N THR A 175 -13.33 9.72 -5.24
CA THR A 175 -12.27 9.94 -6.25
C THR A 175 -12.62 11.12 -7.13
N ALA A 176 -11.58 11.82 -7.62
CA ALA A 176 -11.67 12.94 -8.57
C ALA A 176 -12.82 12.81 -9.59
N ASP A 177 -13.85 13.66 -9.44
CA ASP A 177 -14.94 13.78 -10.40
C ASP A 177 -14.57 14.85 -11.43
N SER A 178 -14.55 14.48 -12.71
CA SER A 178 -14.26 15.41 -13.81
C SER A 178 -15.24 16.58 -13.86
N ARG A 179 -16.46 16.41 -13.33
CA ARG A 179 -17.44 17.50 -13.17
C ARG A 179 -17.02 18.54 -12.14
N LEU A 180 -16.26 18.13 -11.11
CA LEU A 180 -15.77 19.02 -10.06
C LEU A 180 -14.43 19.65 -10.41
N LEU A 181 -13.60 18.93 -11.18
CA LEU A 181 -12.27 19.39 -11.57
C LEU A 181 -12.24 20.19 -12.88
N GLY A 182 -13.31 20.16 -13.69
CA GLY A 182 -13.36 20.86 -14.97
C GLY A 182 -12.20 20.49 -15.92
N ASP A 183 -11.94 21.36 -16.90
CA ASP A 183 -10.88 21.20 -17.92
C ASP A 183 -9.46 21.51 -17.38
N LEU A 184 -9.15 21.27 -16.10
CA LEU A 184 -7.80 21.49 -15.53
C LEU A 184 -6.69 20.66 -16.20
N ARG A 185 -7.05 19.72 -17.09
CA ARG A 185 -6.11 18.96 -17.92
C ARG A 185 -5.69 19.71 -19.20
N LYS A 186 -6.45 20.73 -19.62
CA LYS A 186 -6.22 21.45 -20.89
C LYS A 186 -5.04 22.43 -20.81
N GLU A 187 -4.68 22.90 -19.62
CA GLU A 187 -3.60 23.89 -19.44
C GLU A 187 -2.20 23.26 -19.25
N ARG A 188 -2.08 21.96 -18.94
CA ARG A 188 -0.77 21.30 -18.76
C ARG A 188 -0.18 20.68 -20.04
N GLY A 189 -0.87 20.82 -21.18
CA GLY A 189 -0.47 20.25 -22.47
C GLY A 189 -0.03 21.26 -23.53
N GLY A 190 0.18 22.52 -23.16
CA GLY A 190 0.56 23.61 -24.09
C GLY A 190 2.05 23.94 -24.08
N GLY A 191 2.92 22.94 -24.10
CA GLY A 191 4.33 23.13 -24.42
C GLY A 191 4.53 23.18 -25.93
N GLU A 192 4.03 24.22 -26.60
CA GLU A 192 4.48 24.52 -27.96
C GLU A 192 5.96 24.90 -27.89
N CYS A 193 6.81 23.99 -28.36
CA CYS A 193 8.16 24.32 -28.76
C CYS A 193 8.06 25.28 -29.95
N LEU A 194 8.05 26.58 -29.67
CA LEU A 194 8.17 27.61 -30.69
C LEU A 194 9.59 27.55 -31.25
N THR A 195 9.77 26.80 -32.34
CA THR A 195 10.90 27.01 -33.24
C THR A 195 10.67 28.31 -33.99
N LEU A 196 11.15 29.43 -33.45
CA LEU A 196 11.42 30.61 -34.25
C LEU A 196 12.86 30.50 -34.74
N GLY A 197 12.99 30.43 -36.07
CA GLY A 197 14.27 30.30 -36.75
C GLY A 197 15.18 31.51 -36.56
N GLY A 198 16.48 31.23 -36.66
CA GLY A 198 17.51 32.19 -37.06
C GLY A 198 17.98 33.14 -35.97
N GLU A 199 19.02 32.75 -35.21
CA GLU A 199 20.38 33.28 -35.39
C GLU A 199 21.32 32.78 -34.28
N VAL A 200 22.55 32.48 -34.70
CA VAL A 200 23.67 32.13 -33.83
C VAL A 200 24.22 33.41 -33.21
N LEU A 201 24.23 33.52 -31.87
CA LEU A 201 25.13 34.41 -31.17
C LEU A 201 25.78 33.69 -29.98
N THR A 202 27.11 33.64 -30.05
CA THR A 202 28.02 33.06 -29.06
C THR A 202 28.15 33.93 -27.80
N ARG A 203 28.35 33.23 -26.67
CA ARG A 203 29.20 33.58 -25.50
C ARG A 203 28.58 34.47 -24.40
N GLY A 204 28.58 33.94 -23.16
CA GLY A 204 28.49 34.75 -21.93
C GLY A 204 28.05 33.99 -20.67
N LEU A 205 29.02 33.63 -19.82
CA LEU A 205 28.80 33.32 -18.39
C LEU A 205 28.16 34.53 -17.69
N VAL A 206 27.07 34.36 -16.91
CA VAL A 206 26.79 35.09 -15.66
C VAL A 206 25.88 34.27 -14.74
N SER A 207 26.29 34.24 -13.47
CA SER A 207 25.66 33.73 -12.24
C SER A 207 24.44 34.55 -11.80
N GLY A 208 23.47 33.90 -11.12
CA GLY A 208 22.78 34.54 -9.99
C GLY A 208 21.25 34.38 -9.88
N GLY A 209 20.81 33.92 -8.70
CA GLY A 209 19.47 34.13 -8.12
C GLY A 209 18.41 33.10 -8.53
N GLY A 210 17.88 32.22 -7.68
CA GLY A 210 17.70 32.31 -6.24
C GLY A 210 16.22 32.50 -5.89
N GLN A 211 15.39 31.46 -6.04
CA GLN A 211 14.13 31.32 -5.31
C GLN A 211 13.71 29.84 -5.31
N ARG A 212 14.04 29.13 -4.22
CA ARG A 212 13.52 27.80 -3.91
C ARG A 212 12.47 27.97 -2.83
N SER A 213 11.21 27.69 -3.13
CA SER A 213 10.20 27.55 -2.07
C SER A 213 10.41 26.21 -1.37
N TRP A 214 10.66 26.29 -0.07
CA TRP A 214 10.78 25.14 0.81
C TRP A 214 9.39 24.60 1.16
N CYS A 215 9.13 23.31 0.91
CA CYS A 215 8.17 22.56 1.70
C CYS A 215 8.95 21.62 2.60
N ALA A 216 9.11 22.05 3.85
CA ALA A 216 9.61 21.22 4.93
C ALA A 216 8.48 20.28 5.39
N VAL A 217 8.74 18.98 5.36
CA VAL A 217 8.10 18.04 6.29
C VAL A 217 9.25 17.25 6.93
N ARG A 218 9.65 17.71 8.11
CA ARG A 218 10.49 16.96 9.05
C ARG A 218 9.55 16.29 10.04
N GLU A 219 9.55 14.98 10.05
CA GLU A 219 9.51 14.10 11.24
C GLU A 219 9.34 12.67 10.72
N PHE A 220 10.20 11.73 11.15
CA PHE A 220 9.85 10.37 11.56
C PHE A 220 11.13 9.51 11.68
N ASP A 221 11.77 9.66 12.84
CA ASP A 221 12.99 8.97 13.25
C ASP A 221 12.67 7.64 13.97
N GLN A 222 11.92 6.74 13.32
CA GLN A 222 11.44 5.48 13.93
C GLN A 222 11.71 4.21 13.09
N LEU A 223 12.38 4.32 11.93
CA LEU A 223 12.56 3.22 10.98
C LEU A 223 13.61 2.16 11.40
N PHE A 224 14.59 2.51 12.24
CA PHE A 224 15.72 1.61 12.56
C PHE A 224 15.39 0.50 13.58
N VAL A 225 14.36 0.66 14.42
CA VAL A 225 14.03 -0.33 15.46
C VAL A 225 13.34 -1.57 14.88
N TRP A 226 12.62 -1.42 13.77
CA TRP A 226 11.71 -2.46 13.28
C TRP A 226 12.35 -3.48 12.33
N VAL A 227 13.39 -3.09 11.56
CA VAL A 227 14.17 -4.04 10.73
C VAL A 227 14.84 -5.11 11.62
N ARG A 228 15.24 -4.75 12.85
CA ARG A 228 15.74 -5.71 13.84
C ARG A 228 14.63 -6.58 14.44
N ALA A 229 13.43 -6.03 14.65
CA ALA A 229 12.28 -6.77 15.20
C ALA A 229 11.72 -7.81 14.20
N LEU A 230 11.62 -7.46 12.91
CA LEU A 230 11.11 -8.37 11.87
C LEU A 230 12.06 -9.57 11.64
N ARG A 231 13.37 -9.36 11.80
CA ARG A 231 14.37 -10.43 11.76
C ARG A 231 14.27 -11.39 12.96
N ALA A 232 13.83 -10.89 14.12
CA ALA A 232 13.62 -11.69 15.33
C ALA A 232 12.31 -12.50 15.28
N GLU A 233 11.24 -11.94 14.72
CA GLU A 233 9.95 -12.65 14.56
C GLU A 233 10.00 -13.76 13.51
N LEU A 234 10.75 -13.58 12.42
CA LEU A 234 10.92 -14.62 11.40
C LEU A 234 11.94 -15.70 11.80
N GLY A 235 12.83 -15.41 12.74
CA GLY A 235 13.80 -16.37 13.29
C GLY A 235 13.26 -17.26 14.43
N ASN A 236 12.12 -16.92 15.02
CA ASN A 236 11.54 -17.62 16.19
C ASN A 236 10.35 -18.54 15.85
N ALA A 237 10.08 -18.78 14.56
CA ALA A 237 8.95 -19.60 14.09
C ALA A 237 9.22 -21.13 14.08
N GLU A 238 10.33 -21.60 14.69
CA GLU A 238 10.53 -23.02 14.96
C GLU A 238 10.46 -23.32 16.47
N PHE A 239 9.75 -24.41 16.79
CA PHE A 239 9.62 -25.03 18.10
C PHE A 239 8.80 -24.31 19.17
N ARG A 240 7.47 -24.45 19.07
CA ARG A 240 6.61 -24.59 20.26
C ARG A 240 5.23 -25.21 19.92
N ASN A 241 5.18 -26.53 19.80
CA ASN A 241 4.07 -27.30 20.38
C ASN A 241 4.43 -28.78 20.49
N GLY A 242 4.49 -29.28 21.71
CA GLY A 242 4.78 -30.67 22.03
C GLY A 242 3.53 -31.54 22.13
N LYS A 243 3.80 -32.86 22.10
CA LYS A 243 2.98 -34.02 22.49
C LYS A 243 2.11 -34.68 21.40
N ARG A 244 2.69 -35.66 20.73
CA ARG A 244 2.46 -37.08 21.09
C ARG A 244 3.62 -37.94 20.57
N ALA A 245 4.32 -38.59 21.51
CA ALA A 245 5.30 -39.61 21.21
C ALA A 245 4.57 -40.87 20.71
N VAL A 246 4.89 -41.30 19.50
CA VAL A 246 4.71 -42.70 19.07
C VAL A 246 6.12 -43.25 18.91
N SER A 247 6.45 -44.21 19.77
CA SER A 247 7.71 -44.94 19.76
C SER A 247 7.80 -45.79 18.50
N LEU A 248 8.79 -45.52 17.65
CA LEU A 248 9.29 -46.48 16.68
C LEU A 248 10.78 -46.66 16.98
N SER A 249 11.09 -47.75 17.70
CA SER A 249 12.47 -48.17 17.94
C SER A 249 13.03 -48.78 16.65
N TRP A 250 14.12 -48.23 16.15
CA TRP A 250 15.00 -48.95 15.24
C TRP A 250 16.30 -49.22 15.97
N SER A 251 16.47 -50.47 16.35
CA SER A 251 17.70 -51.04 16.86
C SER A 251 18.67 -51.19 15.70
N THR A 252 19.75 -50.41 15.70
CA THR A 252 20.96 -50.75 14.95
C THR A 252 21.91 -51.42 15.91
N ASP A 253 22.04 -52.73 15.79
CA ASP A 253 23.19 -53.44 16.30
C ASP A 253 23.92 -54.18 15.18
N ARG A 254 25.25 -54.07 15.21
CA ARG A 254 26.19 -54.67 14.26
C ARG A 254 26.77 -55.93 14.90
N GLY A 255 26.88 -57.02 14.14
CA GLY A 255 27.69 -58.21 14.49
C GLY A 255 27.35 -59.37 13.55
N ILE A 256 28.11 -59.61 12.49
CA ILE A 256 29.33 -60.45 12.41
C ILE A 256 29.03 -61.96 12.58
N SER A 257 29.41 -62.69 11.52
CA SER A 257 29.42 -64.16 11.27
C SER A 257 28.20 -64.71 10.55
#